data_AF-A0A838VYU0-F1
#
_entry.id   AF-A0A838VYU0-F1
#
_cell.length_a   1.000
_cell.length_b   1.000
_cell.length_c   1.000
_cell.angle_alpha   90.00
_cell.angle_beta   90.00
_cell.angle_gamma   90.00
#
_symmetry.space_group_name_H-M   'P 1'
#
loop_
_entity.id
_entity.type
_entity.pdbx_description
1 polymer ?
#
loop_
_entity_poly.entity_id
_entity_poly.type
_entity_poly.pdbx_seq_one_letter_code
_entity_poly.pdbx_strand_id
1 'polypeptide(L)'
;MKSKNNFMVKTLELQIISISVLLVFTLFNNANLAFAKDHDEDEDEDEDEDEKHDDEDFMDKNLIQICCSWGIELSDGVLTYSIEDGDDKIKDSVKEAAYSWNKAINGMEFKETDDDDNEDITISFRNDGKKIAGKTVN
;
A
#
# COMPACT_ATOMS: atom_id res chain seq x y z
N MET A 1 56.49 -8.15 -14.24
CA MET A 1 55.43 -9.09 -13.82
C MET A 1 54.53 -8.56 -12.70
N LYS A 2 55.02 -7.77 -11.72
CA LYS A 2 54.24 -7.31 -10.55
C LYS A 2 53.01 -6.41 -10.87
N SER A 3 53.06 -5.61 -11.94
CA SER A 3 51.98 -4.70 -12.34
C SER A 3 50.74 -5.42 -12.91
N LYS A 4 50.94 -6.53 -13.66
CA LYS A 4 49.84 -7.31 -14.25
C LYS A 4 48.95 -7.97 -13.19
N ASN A 5 49.56 -8.43 -12.10
CA ASN A 5 48.83 -9.07 -10.99
C ASN A 5 47.94 -8.06 -10.25
N ASN A 6 48.44 -6.84 -10.01
CA ASN A 6 47.64 -5.79 -9.35
C ASN A 6 46.48 -5.31 -10.21
N PHE A 7 46.64 -5.26 -11.53
CA PHE A 7 45.56 -4.92 -12.46
C PHE A 7 44.47 -6.00 -12.52
N MET A 8 44.88 -7.27 -12.56
CA MET A 8 43.96 -8.41 -12.57
C MET A 8 43.17 -8.53 -11.27
N VAL A 9 43.81 -8.31 -10.12
CA VAL A 9 43.14 -8.31 -8.80
C VAL A 9 42.10 -7.21 -8.69
N LYS A 10 42.44 -5.97 -9.10
CA LYS A 10 41.47 -4.84 -9.09
C LYS A 10 40.27 -5.09 -9.99
N THR A 11 40.50 -5.70 -11.15
CA THR A 11 39.42 -6.04 -12.08
C THR A 11 38.49 -7.10 -11.46
N LEU A 12 39.06 -8.07 -10.73
CA LEU A 12 38.28 -9.09 -10.02
C LEU A 12 37.45 -8.49 -8.88
N GLU A 13 38.01 -7.56 -8.09
CA GLU A 13 37.30 -6.87 -7.01
C GLU A 13 36.11 -6.05 -7.53
N LEU A 14 36.29 -5.33 -8.64
CA LEU A 14 35.23 -4.58 -9.31
C LEU A 14 34.07 -5.49 -9.78
N GLN A 15 34.40 -6.68 -10.30
CA GLN A 15 33.40 -7.65 -10.72
C GLN A 15 32.60 -8.21 -9.52
N ILE A 16 33.27 -8.50 -8.40
CA ILE A 16 32.62 -9.01 -7.18
C ILE A 16 31.65 -7.97 -6.60
N ILE A 17 32.06 -6.70 -6.54
CA ILE A 17 31.19 -5.61 -6.05
C ILE A 17 29.96 -5.48 -6.95
N SER A 18 30.14 -5.48 -8.27
CA SER A 18 29.02 -5.37 -9.22
C SER A 18 28.01 -6.51 -9.07
N ILE A 19 28.47 -7.75 -8.90
CA ILE A 19 27.59 -8.92 -8.69
C ILE A 19 26.86 -8.80 -7.34
N SER A 20 27.55 -8.34 -6.30
CA SER A 20 26.97 -8.19 -4.97
C SER A 20 25.84 -7.15 -4.96
N VAL A 21 26.02 -6.03 -5.67
CA VAL A 21 24.97 -5.02 -5.85
C VAL A 21 23.78 -5.57 -6.63
N LEU A 22 24.00 -6.36 -7.68
CA LEU A 22 22.91 -6.98 -8.45
C LEU A 22 22.10 -7.98 -7.62
N LEU A 23 22.76 -8.80 -6.80
CA LEU A 23 22.08 -9.76 -5.92
C LEU A 23 21.26 -9.08 -4.83
N VAL A 24 21.78 -8.00 -4.26
CA VAL A 24 21.06 -7.13 -3.33
C VAL A 24 19.81 -6.59 -4.03
N PHE A 25 19.96 -5.99 -5.22
CA PHE A 25 18.84 -5.40 -5.96
C PHE A 25 17.74 -6.42 -6.32
N THR A 26 18.09 -7.65 -6.71
CA THR A 26 17.09 -8.70 -6.99
C THR A 26 16.37 -9.19 -5.73
N LEU A 27 17.07 -9.31 -4.60
CA LEU A 27 16.46 -9.69 -3.32
C LEU A 27 15.51 -8.61 -2.78
N PHE A 28 15.88 -7.34 -2.90
CA PHE A 28 15.01 -6.23 -2.48
C PHE A 28 13.78 -6.06 -3.36
N ASN A 29 13.90 -6.26 -4.68
CA ASN A 29 12.75 -6.17 -5.59
C ASN A 29 11.79 -7.37 -5.48
N ASN A 30 12.30 -8.57 -5.19
CA ASN A 30 11.46 -9.77 -5.06
C ASN A 30 10.74 -9.87 -3.70
N ALA A 31 11.01 -9.00 -2.73
CA ALA A 31 10.32 -9.00 -1.43
C ALA A 31 8.90 -8.43 -1.48
N ASN A 32 8.44 -7.91 -2.63
CA ASN A 32 7.10 -7.32 -2.81
C ASN A 32 6.22 -8.02 -3.86
N LEU A 33 6.52 -9.27 -4.23
CA LEU A 33 5.64 -10.04 -5.12
C LEU A 33 4.59 -10.82 -4.32
N ALA A 34 3.68 -10.09 -3.69
CA ALA A 34 2.39 -10.60 -3.24
C ALA A 34 1.32 -9.58 -3.62
N PHE A 35 1.13 -9.40 -4.94
CA PHE A 35 0.08 -8.56 -5.48
C PHE A 35 -0.72 -9.39 -6.50
N ALA A 36 -1.99 -9.61 -6.13
CA ALA A 36 -3.13 -10.06 -6.92
C ALA A 36 -2.90 -11.19 -7.95
N LYS A 37 -3.43 -12.38 -7.65
CA LYS A 37 -3.88 -13.31 -8.70
C LYS A 37 -5.32 -12.91 -9.05
N ASP A 38 -5.49 -12.16 -10.14
CA ASP A 38 -6.80 -11.96 -10.76
C ASP A 38 -7.34 -13.32 -11.23
N HIS A 39 -8.61 -13.58 -10.92
CA HIS A 39 -9.36 -14.70 -11.45
C HIS A 39 -10.64 -14.16 -12.09
N ASP A 40 -10.49 -13.59 -13.28
CA ASP A 40 -11.60 -13.49 -14.23
C ASP A 40 -11.62 -14.80 -15.03
N GLU A 41 -12.76 -15.50 -15.00
CA GLU A 41 -13.39 -16.14 -16.17
C GLU A 41 -14.73 -16.76 -15.74
N ASP A 42 -15.79 -16.24 -16.36
CA ASP A 42 -17.15 -16.79 -16.37
C ASP A 42 -17.14 -18.20 -16.98
N GLU A 43 -17.78 -19.18 -16.35
CA GLU A 43 -18.43 -20.32 -17.03
C GLU A 43 -19.41 -21.03 -16.06
N ASP A 44 -20.69 -20.95 -16.40
CA ASP A 44 -21.81 -21.61 -15.73
C ASP A 44 -21.77 -23.14 -15.95
N GLU A 45 -21.49 -23.97 -14.94
CA GLU A 45 -22.01 -25.35 -14.86
C GLU A 45 -22.26 -25.76 -13.40
N ASP A 46 -23.53 -26.05 -13.09
CA ASP A 46 -24.02 -26.54 -11.80
C ASP A 46 -23.51 -27.96 -11.49
N GLU A 47 -22.57 -28.12 -10.56
CA GLU A 47 -22.36 -29.38 -9.84
C GLU A 47 -22.16 -29.10 -8.34
N ASP A 48 -23.13 -29.59 -7.54
CA ASP A 48 -23.14 -29.53 -6.09
C ASP A 48 -21.97 -30.34 -5.50
N GLU A 49 -20.82 -29.70 -5.30
CA GLU A 49 -19.81 -30.16 -4.35
C GLU A 49 -19.65 -29.10 -3.25
N ASP A 50 -19.97 -29.49 -2.02
CA ASP A 50 -19.79 -28.70 -0.80
C ASP A 50 -18.31 -28.38 -0.58
N GLU A 51 -17.75 -27.44 -1.35
CA GLU A 51 -16.49 -26.80 -1.02
C GLU A 51 -16.72 -25.98 0.25
N LYS A 52 -16.22 -26.52 1.36
CA LYS A 52 -15.98 -25.74 2.55
C LYS A 52 -15.09 -24.57 2.17
N HIS A 53 -15.71 -23.42 1.93
CA HIS A 53 -15.07 -22.15 2.16
C HIS A 53 -14.65 -22.15 3.62
N ASP A 54 -13.38 -22.49 3.85
CA ASP A 54 -12.67 -22.13 5.06
C ASP A 54 -12.60 -20.60 5.03
N ASP A 55 -13.71 -19.96 5.40
CA ASP A 55 -13.76 -18.59 5.88
C ASP A 55 -12.91 -18.59 7.16
N GLU A 56 -11.59 -18.60 6.99
CA GLU A 56 -10.66 -18.36 8.07
C GLU A 56 -11.06 -17.02 8.65
N ASP A 57 -11.71 -17.03 9.81
CA ASP A 57 -12.12 -15.84 10.55
C ASP A 57 -10.88 -14.94 10.74
N PHE A 58 -10.68 -14.01 9.82
CA PHE A 58 -9.63 -12.99 9.87
C PHE A 58 -9.84 -12.03 11.06
N MET A 59 -10.91 -12.21 11.84
CA MET A 59 -11.10 -11.52 13.12
C MET A 59 -10.03 -11.92 14.15
N ASP A 60 -9.51 -13.15 14.09
CA ASP A 60 -8.54 -13.65 15.09
C ASP A 60 -7.09 -13.22 14.78
N LYS A 61 -6.81 -12.87 13.53
CA LYS A 61 -5.51 -12.38 13.07
C LYS A 61 -5.75 -10.93 12.71
N ASN A 62 -5.32 -9.94 13.50
CA ASN A 62 -5.49 -8.49 13.22
C ASN A 62 -5.00 -8.10 11.80
N LEU A 63 -5.77 -8.43 10.77
CA LEU A 63 -5.39 -8.47 9.37
C LEU A 63 -6.58 -7.88 8.62
N ILE A 64 -6.34 -6.74 7.98
CA ILE A 64 -7.34 -6.12 7.11
C ILE A 64 -7.11 -6.72 5.72
N GLN A 65 -8.06 -7.52 5.25
CA GLN A 65 -8.08 -7.95 3.84
C GLN A 65 -8.51 -6.75 3.00
N ILE A 66 -7.54 -6.16 2.30
CA ILE A 66 -7.78 -5.06 1.36
C ILE A 66 -8.22 -5.70 0.04
N CYS A 67 -9.51 -5.59 -0.30
CA CYS A 67 -10.02 -6.08 -1.58
C CYS A 67 -9.61 -5.19 -2.76
N CYS A 68 -9.32 -3.91 -2.50
CA CYS A 68 -8.85 -2.94 -3.48
C CYS A 68 -7.92 -1.94 -2.78
N SER A 69 -6.70 -1.76 -3.28
CA SER A 69 -5.77 -0.71 -2.83
C SER A 69 -5.57 0.33 -3.94
N TRP A 70 -4.91 1.43 -3.60
CA TRP A 70 -4.47 2.47 -4.55
C TRP A 70 -3.36 2.00 -5.52
N GLY A 71 -3.18 0.69 -5.73
CA GLY A 71 -2.37 0.14 -6.83
C GLY A 71 -0.98 0.78 -7.01
N ILE A 72 -0.71 1.22 -8.25
CA ILE A 72 0.56 1.90 -8.62
C ILE A 72 0.58 3.35 -8.15
N GLU A 73 -0.59 3.93 -7.94
CA GLU A 73 -0.78 5.30 -7.45
C GLU A 73 -0.21 5.44 -6.03
N LEU A 74 -0.18 4.36 -5.24
CA LEU A 74 0.47 4.31 -3.91
C LEU A 74 1.98 4.01 -3.95
N SER A 75 2.60 3.91 -5.13
CA SER A 75 3.99 3.43 -5.24
C SER A 75 5.03 4.35 -4.57
N ASP A 76 4.70 5.62 -4.35
CA ASP A 76 5.53 6.57 -3.59
C ASP A 76 5.32 6.49 -2.07
N GLY A 77 4.35 5.69 -1.62
CA GLY A 77 3.99 5.50 -0.22
C GLY A 77 3.23 6.68 0.38
N VAL A 78 2.71 7.61 -0.42
CA VAL A 78 1.99 8.80 0.05
C VAL A 78 0.57 8.78 -0.49
N LEU A 79 -0.41 8.98 0.40
CA LEU A 79 -1.78 9.29 0.05
C LEU A 79 -2.07 10.73 0.44
N THR A 80 -2.20 11.58 -0.57
CA THR A 80 -2.59 12.96 -0.37
C THR A 80 -4.09 13.08 -0.15
N TYR A 81 -4.50 13.97 0.76
CA TYR A 81 -5.91 14.25 0.99
C TYR A 81 -6.18 15.74 1.13
N SER A 82 -7.33 16.17 0.64
CA SER A 82 -7.89 17.51 0.82
C SER A 82 -9.15 17.42 1.68
N ILE A 83 -9.46 18.49 2.43
CA ILE A 83 -10.71 18.58 3.18
C ILE A 83 -11.52 19.79 2.70
N GLU A 84 -12.52 19.49 1.88
CA GLU A 84 -13.50 20.44 1.39
C GLU A 84 -14.57 20.72 2.46
N ASP A 85 -14.80 22.00 2.74
CA ASP A 85 -15.83 22.47 3.67
C ASP A 85 -15.72 21.84 5.09
N GLY A 86 -16.73 22.06 5.93
CA GLY A 86 -16.78 21.54 7.30
C GLY A 86 -16.25 22.51 8.35
N ASP A 87 -16.72 22.33 9.59
CA ASP A 87 -16.22 23.10 10.73
C ASP A 87 -14.87 22.56 11.21
N ASP A 88 -14.13 23.41 11.93
CA ASP A 88 -12.78 23.09 12.41
C ASP A 88 -12.74 21.79 13.22
N LYS A 89 -13.80 21.50 13.99
CA LYS A 89 -13.85 20.32 14.86
C LYS A 89 -13.94 19.02 14.05
N ILE A 90 -14.73 19.02 12.99
CA ILE A 90 -14.84 17.85 12.11
C ILE A 90 -13.53 17.70 11.30
N LYS A 91 -12.93 18.81 10.84
CA LYS A 91 -11.62 18.79 10.18
C LYS A 91 -10.54 18.20 11.09
N ASP A 92 -10.50 18.61 12.36
CA ASP A 92 -9.57 18.07 13.35
C ASP A 92 -9.75 16.55 13.55
N SER A 93 -11.00 16.07 13.53
CA SER A 93 -11.29 14.64 13.65
C SER A 93 -10.72 13.84 12.46
N VAL A 94 -10.78 14.39 11.24
CA VAL A 94 -10.15 13.80 10.05
C VAL A 94 -8.62 13.78 10.19
N LYS A 95 -8.02 14.89 10.61
CA LYS A 95 -6.57 15.01 10.82
C LYS A 95 -6.06 14.05 11.88
N GLU A 96 -6.81 13.87 12.98
CA GLU A 96 -6.50 12.89 14.03
C GLU A 96 -6.57 11.45 13.51
N ALA A 97 -7.55 11.13 12.66
CA ALA A 97 -7.64 9.81 12.03
C ALA A 97 -6.45 9.54 11.10
N ALA A 98 -6.12 10.49 10.22
CA ALA A 98 -4.95 10.40 9.34
C ALA A 98 -3.65 10.25 10.15
N TYR A 99 -3.51 11.02 11.23
CA TYR A 99 -2.37 10.91 12.15
C TYR A 99 -2.28 9.54 12.82
N SER A 100 -3.43 8.96 13.21
CA SER A 100 -3.48 7.61 13.79
C SER A 100 -3.04 6.56 12.78
N TRP A 101 -3.46 6.66 11.52
CA TRP A 101 -3.05 5.75 10.46
C TRP A 101 -1.56 5.86 10.15
N ASN A 102 -1.00 7.08 10.09
CA ASN A 102 0.44 7.30 9.93
C ASN A 102 1.30 6.65 11.03
N LYS A 103 0.74 6.47 12.23
CA LYS A 103 1.42 5.78 13.32
C LYS A 103 1.30 4.27 13.27
N ALA A 104 0.19 3.77 12.72
CA ALA A 104 -0.16 2.36 12.76
C ALA A 104 0.31 1.59 11.51
N ILE A 105 0.40 2.27 10.38
CA ILE A 105 0.69 1.66 9.08
C ILE A 105 2.10 2.07 8.65
N ASN A 106 3.01 1.10 8.63
CA ASN A 106 4.37 1.32 8.14
C ASN A 106 4.39 1.31 6.60
N GLY A 107 5.14 2.22 6.00
CA GLY A 107 5.29 2.29 4.54
C GLY A 107 4.17 3.05 3.82
N MET A 108 3.33 3.76 4.56
CA MET A 108 2.28 4.64 4.03
C MET A 108 2.23 5.94 4.84
N GLU A 109 2.03 7.06 4.16
CA GLU A 109 1.87 8.39 4.75
C GLU A 109 0.63 9.08 4.18
N PHE A 110 -0.33 9.39 5.05
CA PHE A 110 -1.44 10.29 4.77
C PHE A 110 -0.96 11.74 4.95
N LYS A 111 -1.07 12.54 3.89
CA LYS A 111 -0.58 13.91 3.86
C LYS A 111 -1.68 14.88 3.41
N GLU A 112 -2.00 15.85 4.27
CA GLU A 112 -2.93 16.92 3.90
C GLU A 112 -2.30 17.82 2.83
N THR A 113 -3.08 18.20 1.81
CA THR A 113 -2.70 19.14 0.75
C THR A 113 -3.76 20.22 0.60
N ASP A 114 -3.32 21.41 0.16
CA ASP A 114 -4.18 22.54 -0.23
C ASP A 114 -4.44 22.56 -1.75
N ASP A 115 -4.00 21.51 -2.47
CA ASP A 115 -4.19 21.33 -3.91
C ASP A 115 -5.40 20.41 -4.15
N ASP A 116 -6.56 21.02 -4.35
CA ASP A 116 -7.87 20.37 -4.47
C ASP A 116 -8.12 19.74 -5.87
N ASP A 117 -7.14 19.81 -6.78
CA ASP A 117 -7.27 19.31 -8.16
C ASP A 117 -6.47 18.01 -8.40
N ASN A 118 -5.59 17.59 -7.48
CA ASN A 118 -4.64 16.49 -7.69
C ASN A 118 -4.45 15.57 -6.47
N GLU A 119 -5.33 15.64 -5.47
CA GLU A 119 -5.27 14.78 -4.31
C GLU A 119 -5.78 13.35 -4.59
N ASP A 120 -5.27 12.38 -3.84
CA ASP A 120 -5.72 10.99 -3.94
C ASP A 120 -7.08 10.78 -3.25
N ILE A 121 -7.41 11.63 -2.27
CA ILE A 121 -8.61 11.52 -1.44
C ILE A 121 -9.21 12.91 -1.16
N THR A 122 -10.37 13.19 -1.75
CA THR A 122 -11.17 14.38 -1.39
C THR A 122 -12.15 14.05 -0.26
N ILE A 123 -12.16 14.83 0.81
CA ILE A 123 -13.07 14.66 1.95
C ILE A 123 -14.04 15.82 2.02
N SER A 124 -15.33 15.56 1.81
CA SER A 124 -16.38 16.57 1.87
C SER A 124 -17.51 16.21 2.85
N PHE A 125 -18.13 17.23 3.44
CA PHE A 125 -19.17 17.04 4.45
C PHE A 125 -20.56 17.38 3.91
N ARG A 126 -21.42 16.37 3.85
CA ARG A 126 -22.82 16.55 3.44
C ARG A 126 -23.70 16.83 4.65
N ASN A 127 -24.36 17.98 4.65
CA ASN A 127 -25.39 18.32 5.62
C ASN A 127 -26.79 18.16 4.98
N ASP A 128 -27.13 16.93 4.57
CA ASP A 128 -28.41 16.64 3.91
C ASP A 128 -29.44 15.96 4.84
N GLY A 129 -29.15 15.92 6.15
CA GLY A 129 -30.01 15.31 7.16
C GLY A 129 -30.19 13.79 7.01
N LYS A 130 -29.43 13.14 6.12
CA LYS A 130 -29.46 11.69 5.90
C LYS A 130 -28.37 10.97 6.70
N LYS A 131 -28.45 9.64 6.69
CA LYS A 131 -27.58 8.70 7.40
C LYS A 131 -26.10 9.01 7.12
N ILE A 132 -25.32 9.16 8.19
CA ILE A 132 -23.86 9.32 8.14
C ILE A 132 -23.25 8.19 7.28
N ALA A 133 -22.53 8.57 6.21
CA ALA A 133 -21.77 7.66 5.38
C ALA A 133 -20.44 7.33 6.09
N GLY A 134 -20.49 6.43 7.07
CA GLY A 134 -19.31 5.96 7.78
C GLY A 134 -19.37 6.24 9.29
N LYS A 135 -19.32 5.17 10.08
CA LYS A 135 -19.18 5.21 11.53
C LYS A 135 -18.05 4.26 11.89
N THR A 136 -16.95 4.78 12.42
CA THR A 136 -15.96 3.95 13.10
C THR A 136 -16.39 3.83 14.57
N VAL A 137 -16.48 2.60 15.05
CA VAL A 137 -16.71 2.30 16.47
C VAL A 137 -15.37 2.01 17.12
N ASN A 138 -15.13 2.64 18.26
CA ASN A 138 -13.98 2.37 19.14
C ASN A 138 -14.30 1.16 20.03
#